data_AF-A0A0B8QDZ6-F1
#
_entry.id   AF-A0A0B8QDZ6-F1
#
_cell.length_a   1.000
_cell.length_b   1.000
_cell.length_c   1.000
_cell.angle_alpha   90.00
_cell.angle_beta   90.00
_cell.angle_gamma   90.00
#
_symmetry.space_group_name_H-M   'P 1'
#
loop_
_entity.id
_entity.type
_entity.pdbx_description
1 polymer ?
#
loop_
_entity_poly.entity_id
_entity_poly.type
_entity_poly.pdbx_seq_one_letter_code
_entity_poly.pdbx_strand_id
1 'polypeptide(L)'
;MRKNVSLSLVVAGLLSSSIVTFPALAEEAKQPKLVLQITVDGLRGDLLERYKHNFGEGGFRYLMDEGTYYTNANYEHGNTETIVGHVSLATGAPPAVHGMVGNVWYDRSLERLVYNVEDGNYSMLTSGAGVDQSTEIDPTQRTAKQDGRSPNPILVSTFSDELTVSNSGKSKVFSVSVKDRGAISLAGHTGKAFWFSKATSEFVTSDYYYSEYPIWVNRWNEKKIPARYSKQRWDLSLPRDQYTLEEVSQDQKFDLAGFQRTFPHPYGPASYQYYSTMLTVSPAGDEITADFASILLQQEQLGKGEVTDYLAVSFSSNDYVLHLYGPSS
;
A
#
# COMPACT_ATOMS: atom_id res chain seq x y z
N MET A 1 -1.70 -51.53 87.79
CA MET A 1 -1.14 -51.92 86.49
C MET A 1 -1.00 -50.68 85.61
N ARG A 2 0.23 -50.42 85.16
CA ARG A 2 0.62 -49.28 84.32
C ARG A 2 -0.13 -49.29 82.97
N LYS A 3 -0.69 -48.14 82.56
CA LYS A 3 -0.89 -47.82 81.15
C LYS A 3 -0.41 -46.38 80.92
N ASN A 4 0.75 -46.28 80.28
CA ASN A 4 1.33 -45.04 79.79
C ASN A 4 0.46 -44.50 78.66
N VAL A 5 -0.02 -43.26 78.78
CA VAL A 5 -0.62 -42.52 77.67
C VAL A 5 0.53 -41.76 77.00
N SER A 6 0.88 -42.18 75.79
CA SER A 6 1.84 -41.47 74.92
C SER A 6 1.13 -40.27 74.31
N LEU A 7 1.58 -39.07 74.64
CA LEU A 7 1.13 -37.81 74.05
C LEU A 7 1.89 -37.62 72.72
N SER A 8 1.27 -37.95 71.59
CA SER A 8 1.84 -37.65 70.28
C SER A 8 1.69 -36.16 69.98
N LEU A 9 2.78 -35.40 70.04
CA LEU A 9 2.87 -34.06 69.48
C LEU A 9 2.75 -34.16 67.95
N VAL A 10 1.66 -33.64 67.39
CA VAL A 10 1.57 -33.32 65.96
C VAL A 10 2.28 -31.98 65.76
N VAL A 11 3.52 -32.02 65.27
CA VAL A 11 4.23 -30.83 64.78
C VAL A 11 3.62 -30.47 63.43
N ALA A 12 2.71 -29.49 63.42
CA ALA A 12 2.25 -28.87 62.19
C ALA A 12 3.40 -28.04 61.60
N GLY A 13 4.14 -28.63 60.65
CA GLY A 13 5.16 -27.92 59.89
C GLY A 13 4.50 -26.86 59.01
N LEU A 14 4.62 -25.59 59.42
CA LEU A 14 4.37 -24.44 58.57
C LEU A 14 5.43 -24.43 57.45
N LEU A 15 5.10 -25.03 56.30
CA LEU A 15 5.79 -24.75 55.05
C LEU A 15 5.47 -23.32 54.62
N SER A 16 6.30 -22.36 55.04
CA SER A 16 6.38 -21.06 54.40
C SER A 16 6.93 -21.25 53.00
N SER A 17 6.04 -21.47 52.03
CA SER A 17 6.36 -21.36 50.62
C SER A 17 6.65 -19.89 50.31
N SER A 18 7.93 -19.50 50.39
CA SER A 18 8.40 -18.22 49.88
C SER A 18 8.13 -18.19 48.38
N ILE A 19 7.06 -17.50 47.97
CA ILE A 19 6.81 -17.17 46.57
C ILE A 19 7.94 -16.22 46.16
N VAL A 20 8.97 -16.76 45.52
CA VAL A 20 9.99 -15.96 44.86
C VAL A 20 9.34 -15.43 43.58
N THR A 21 8.72 -14.26 43.69
CA THR A 21 8.37 -13.45 42.51
C THR A 21 9.67 -13.01 41.87
N PHE A 22 10.11 -13.70 40.83
CA PHE A 22 11.08 -13.15 39.90
C PHE A 22 10.40 -11.98 39.19
N PRO A 23 10.88 -10.73 39.33
CA PRO A 23 10.43 -9.67 38.45
C PRO A 23 10.83 -10.12 37.04
N ALA A 24 9.85 -10.41 36.20
CA ALA A 24 10.09 -10.46 34.78
C ALA A 24 10.58 -9.05 34.41
N LEU A 25 11.88 -8.93 34.14
CA LEU A 25 12.42 -7.77 33.45
C LEU A 25 11.74 -7.80 32.08
N ALA A 26 10.62 -7.09 31.96
CA ALA A 26 10.08 -6.75 30.67
C ALA A 26 11.18 -5.95 29.97
N GLU A 27 11.80 -6.57 28.95
CA GLU A 27 12.66 -5.84 28.05
C GLU A 27 11.83 -4.67 27.53
N GLU A 28 12.26 -3.45 27.85
CA GLU A 28 11.54 -2.25 27.43
C GLU A 28 11.46 -2.29 25.91
N ALA A 29 10.25 -2.54 25.39
CA ALA A 29 10.03 -2.73 23.97
C ALA A 29 10.46 -1.44 23.27
N LYS A 30 11.64 -1.48 22.63
CA LYS A 30 12.19 -0.31 21.94
C LYS A 30 11.22 0.07 20.83
N GLN A 31 10.70 1.29 20.91
CA GLN A 31 9.84 1.81 19.87
C GLN A 31 10.56 1.74 18.51
N PRO A 32 9.89 1.24 17.46
CA PRO A 32 10.49 1.17 16.14
C PRO A 32 10.78 2.58 15.64
N LYS A 33 11.93 2.78 14.99
CA LYS A 33 12.29 4.08 14.41
C LYS A 33 11.50 4.38 13.13
N LEU A 34 11.06 3.35 12.43
CA LEU A 34 10.26 3.46 11.22
C LEU A 34 9.19 2.36 11.24
N VAL A 35 7.96 2.74 10.97
CA VAL A 35 6.91 1.81 10.54
C VAL A 35 6.85 1.85 9.02
N LEU A 36 7.08 0.70 8.38
CA LEU A 36 6.91 0.52 6.93
C LEU A 36 5.64 -0.30 6.70
N GLN A 37 4.62 0.32 6.13
CA GLN A 37 3.41 -0.38 5.68
C GLN A 37 3.52 -0.64 4.18
N ILE A 38 3.39 -1.91 3.79
CA ILE A 38 3.33 -2.32 2.39
C ILE A 38 1.94 -2.87 2.12
N THR A 39 1.24 -2.29 1.16
CA THR A 39 -0.05 -2.77 0.67
C THR A 39 0.12 -3.24 -0.76
N VAL A 40 -0.29 -4.46 -1.08
CA VAL A 40 -0.28 -4.97 -2.46
C VAL A 40 -1.73 -5.05 -2.94
N ASP A 41 -2.13 -4.13 -3.82
CA ASP A 41 -3.50 -4.00 -4.31
C ASP A 41 -3.90 -5.24 -5.13
N GLY A 42 -5.11 -5.74 -4.91
CA GLY A 42 -5.61 -6.96 -5.55
C GLY A 42 -4.89 -8.27 -5.14
N LEU A 43 -3.96 -8.26 -4.18
CA LEU A 43 -3.28 -9.50 -3.77
C LEU A 43 -4.19 -10.37 -2.90
N ARG A 44 -4.72 -11.44 -3.49
CA ARG A 44 -5.46 -12.45 -2.73
C ARG A 44 -4.52 -13.23 -1.81
N GLY A 45 -4.95 -13.45 -0.56
CA GLY A 45 -4.13 -14.13 0.46
C GLY A 45 -3.72 -15.56 0.09
N ASP A 46 -4.52 -16.28 -0.70
CA ASP A 46 -4.21 -17.65 -1.14
C ASP A 46 -3.03 -17.73 -2.12
N LEU A 47 -2.73 -16.64 -2.83
CA LEU A 47 -1.63 -16.61 -3.81
C LEU A 47 -0.24 -16.68 -3.15
N LEU A 48 -0.13 -16.21 -1.90
CA LEU A 48 1.13 -16.24 -1.17
C LEU A 48 1.60 -17.67 -0.92
N GLU A 49 0.71 -18.54 -0.43
CA GLU A 49 1.04 -19.94 -0.20
C GLU A 49 1.16 -20.70 -1.53
N ARG A 50 0.25 -20.44 -2.47
CA ARG A 50 0.25 -21.09 -3.79
C ARG A 50 1.57 -20.94 -4.53
N TYR A 51 2.15 -19.73 -4.52
CA TYR A 51 3.37 -19.40 -5.24
C TYR A 51 4.61 -19.31 -4.34
N LYS A 52 4.50 -19.72 -3.06
CA LYS A 52 5.60 -19.64 -2.08
C LYS A 52 6.91 -20.23 -2.60
N HIS A 53 6.83 -21.35 -3.32
CA HIS A 53 8.00 -22.06 -3.89
C HIS A 53 8.71 -21.28 -5.00
N ASN A 54 8.05 -20.30 -5.62
CA ASN A 54 8.62 -19.44 -6.66
C ASN A 54 9.21 -18.13 -6.11
N PHE A 55 8.98 -17.82 -4.83
CA PHE A 55 9.47 -16.59 -4.23
C PHE A 55 10.92 -16.70 -3.76
N GLY A 56 11.69 -15.63 -3.98
CA GLY A 56 12.99 -15.45 -3.36
C GLY A 56 12.90 -15.25 -1.84
N GLU A 57 14.01 -15.44 -1.14
CA GLU A 57 14.05 -15.45 0.33
C GLU A 57 13.81 -14.07 0.94
N GLY A 58 14.24 -12.98 0.29
CA GLY A 58 14.21 -11.61 0.86
C GLY A 58 12.89 -10.82 0.70
N GLY A 59 11.82 -11.45 0.19
CA GLY A 59 10.53 -10.79 -0.08
C GLY A 59 9.40 -11.33 0.80
N PHE A 60 8.31 -11.81 0.18
CA PHE A 60 7.20 -12.43 0.89
C PHE A 60 7.65 -13.56 1.82
N ARG A 61 8.63 -14.38 1.41
CA ARG A 61 9.16 -15.45 2.26
C ARG A 61 9.77 -14.92 3.56
N TYR A 62 10.61 -13.89 3.51
CA TYR A 62 11.13 -13.25 4.72
C TYR A 62 10.00 -12.80 5.66
N LEU A 63 8.97 -12.14 5.13
CA LEU A 63 7.84 -11.67 5.94
C LEU A 63 7.01 -12.82 6.55
N MET A 64 6.85 -13.92 5.82
CA MET A 64 6.08 -15.10 6.26
C MET A 64 6.88 -15.98 7.24
N ASP A 65 8.17 -16.17 6.98
CA ASP A 65 9.02 -17.12 7.69
C ASP A 65 9.61 -16.48 8.97
N GLU A 66 9.89 -15.17 8.99
CA GLU A 66 10.48 -14.44 10.12
C GLU A 66 9.50 -13.48 10.83
N GLY A 67 8.29 -13.33 10.29
CA GLY A 67 7.28 -12.40 10.81
C GLY A 67 6.11 -13.08 11.53
N THR A 68 5.14 -12.26 11.95
CA THR A 68 3.83 -12.77 12.38
C THR A 68 2.91 -12.85 11.16
N TYR A 69 2.58 -14.06 10.73
CA TYR A 69 1.76 -14.29 9.54
C TYR A 69 0.32 -14.69 9.91
N TYR A 70 -0.62 -13.80 9.62
CA TYR A 70 -2.06 -14.06 9.82
C TYR A 70 -2.66 -14.69 8.56
N THR A 71 -3.13 -15.94 8.68
CA THR A 71 -3.73 -16.69 7.55
C THR A 71 -5.25 -16.52 7.42
N ASN A 72 -5.88 -15.88 8.40
CA ASN A 72 -7.32 -15.65 8.44
C ASN A 72 -7.65 -14.19 8.77
N ALA A 73 -7.11 -13.27 7.98
CA ALA A 73 -7.43 -11.84 8.04
C ALA A 73 -8.41 -11.48 6.92
N ASN A 74 -9.49 -10.77 7.25
CA ASN A 74 -10.57 -10.45 6.32
C ASN A 74 -10.97 -8.98 6.43
N TYR A 75 -11.40 -8.39 5.32
CA TYR A 75 -12.14 -7.13 5.36
C TYR A 75 -13.54 -7.40 5.90
N GLU A 76 -13.92 -6.72 6.99
CA GLU A 76 -15.24 -6.87 7.63
C GLU A 76 -16.32 -5.96 7.02
N HIS A 77 -16.16 -5.58 5.75
CA HIS A 77 -17.08 -4.73 5.01
C HIS A 77 -17.43 -5.33 3.64
N GLY A 78 -18.61 -4.98 3.11
CA GLY A 78 -19.14 -5.59 1.90
C GLY A 78 -18.53 -5.11 0.58
N ASN A 79 -18.04 -3.86 0.51
CA ASN A 79 -17.44 -3.32 -0.70
C ASN A 79 -15.91 -3.42 -0.64
N THR A 80 -15.33 -4.41 -1.31
CA THR A 80 -13.89 -4.68 -1.30
C THR A 80 -13.17 -3.96 -2.45
N GLU A 81 -13.41 -2.67 -2.59
CA GLU A 81 -12.74 -1.79 -3.55
C GLU A 81 -11.48 -1.14 -2.95
N THR A 82 -10.55 -0.71 -3.81
CA THR A 82 -9.25 -0.13 -3.42
C THR A 82 -9.36 0.92 -2.31
N ILE A 83 -10.10 2.02 -2.50
CA ILE A 83 -10.13 3.10 -1.51
C ILE A 83 -10.76 2.65 -0.18
N VAL A 84 -11.77 1.78 -0.24
CA VAL A 84 -12.48 1.28 0.93
C VAL A 84 -11.53 0.45 1.79
N GLY A 85 -10.83 -0.49 1.16
CA GLY A 85 -9.82 -1.31 1.82
C GLY A 85 -8.64 -0.50 2.35
N HIS A 86 -8.11 0.44 1.57
CA HIS A 86 -6.96 1.26 2.00
C HIS A 86 -7.29 2.16 3.19
N VAL A 87 -8.46 2.80 3.20
CA VAL A 87 -8.86 3.65 4.34
C VAL A 87 -9.24 2.81 5.56
N SER A 88 -9.82 1.62 5.38
CA SER A 88 -9.98 0.67 6.50
C SER A 88 -8.63 0.26 7.10
N LEU A 89 -7.60 -0.01 6.28
CA LEU A 89 -6.25 -0.28 6.76
C LEU A 89 -5.62 0.94 7.47
N ALA A 90 -5.84 2.14 6.94
CA ALA A 90 -5.27 3.37 7.49
C ALA A 90 -5.92 3.81 8.81
N THR A 91 -7.19 3.48 9.04
CA THR A 91 -7.99 4.02 10.17
C THR A 91 -8.34 2.97 11.21
N GLY A 92 -8.34 1.68 10.86
CA GLY A 92 -8.92 0.61 11.68
C GLY A 92 -10.44 0.69 11.82
N ALA A 93 -11.11 1.58 11.08
CA ALA A 93 -12.55 1.78 11.14
C ALA A 93 -13.26 1.14 9.92
N PRO A 94 -14.56 0.79 10.02
CA PRO A 94 -15.33 0.34 8.87
C PRO A 94 -15.77 1.52 7.97
N PRO A 95 -16.23 1.27 6.73
CA PRO A 95 -16.66 2.30 5.79
C PRO A 95 -17.80 3.19 6.29
N ALA A 96 -18.68 2.64 7.13
CA ALA A 96 -19.75 3.40 7.77
C ALA A 96 -19.23 4.49 8.74
N VAL A 97 -17.96 4.41 9.15
CA VAL A 97 -17.32 5.37 10.07
C VAL A 97 -16.36 6.27 9.30
N HIS A 98 -15.45 5.72 8.49
CA HIS A 98 -14.46 6.53 7.77
C HIS A 98 -15.01 7.22 6.51
N GLY A 99 -16.23 6.92 6.08
CA GLY A 99 -16.94 7.63 5.00
C GLY A 99 -16.61 7.19 3.57
N MET A 100 -15.44 6.59 3.34
CA MET A 100 -15.06 6.03 2.04
C MET A 100 -15.81 4.74 1.71
N VAL A 101 -16.95 4.84 1.03
CA VAL A 101 -17.84 3.71 0.71
C VAL A 101 -17.61 3.08 -0.67
N GLY A 102 -16.79 3.69 -1.52
CA GLY A 102 -16.44 3.16 -2.84
C GLY A 102 -15.45 4.06 -3.59
N ASN A 103 -14.85 3.53 -4.65
CA ASN A 103 -13.91 4.26 -5.52
C ASN A 103 -14.59 5.47 -6.19
N VAL A 104 -15.90 5.35 -6.44
CA VAL A 104 -16.77 6.40 -6.95
C VAL A 104 -18.10 6.30 -6.21
N TRP A 105 -18.72 7.42 -5.90
CA TRP A 105 -20.10 7.46 -5.39
C TRP A 105 -20.93 8.54 -6.08
N TYR A 106 -22.25 8.41 -6.02
CA TYR A 106 -23.15 9.46 -6.46
C TYR A 106 -23.33 10.50 -5.36
N ASP A 107 -22.87 11.73 -5.60
CA ASP A 107 -23.11 12.87 -4.74
C ASP A 107 -24.45 13.52 -5.12
N ARG A 108 -25.39 13.54 -4.16
CA ARG A 108 -26.73 14.09 -4.39
C ARG A 108 -26.76 15.61 -4.48
N SER A 109 -25.82 16.30 -3.84
CA SER A 109 -25.73 17.76 -3.88
C SER A 109 -25.15 18.26 -5.21
N LEU A 110 -24.24 17.49 -5.79
CA LEU A 110 -23.60 17.78 -7.07
C LEU A 110 -24.29 17.12 -8.27
N GLU A 111 -25.28 16.25 -8.02
CA GLU A 111 -26.02 15.46 -9.01
C GLU A 111 -25.13 14.70 -10.00
N ARG A 112 -24.04 14.12 -9.50
CA ARG A 112 -23.06 13.40 -10.33
C ARG A 112 -22.31 12.33 -9.56
N LEU A 113 -21.63 11.47 -10.31
CA LEU A 113 -20.57 10.63 -9.76
C LEU A 113 -19.34 11.48 -9.38
N VAL A 114 -18.76 11.17 -8.22
CA VAL A 114 -17.57 11.82 -7.64
C VAL A 114 -16.50 10.76 -7.40
N TYR A 115 -15.28 11.06 -7.83
CA TYR A 115 -14.11 10.23 -7.58
C TYR A 115 -13.58 10.46 -6.15
N ASN A 116 -13.17 9.39 -5.48
CA ASN A 116 -13.04 9.35 -4.03
C ASN A 116 -12.06 10.32 -3.37
N VAL A 117 -11.02 10.74 -4.08
CA VAL A 117 -10.02 11.71 -3.61
C VAL A 117 -10.01 12.96 -4.48
N GLU A 118 -10.99 13.14 -5.36
CA GLU A 118 -11.15 14.39 -6.13
C GLU A 118 -11.49 15.54 -5.19
N ASP A 119 -10.72 16.63 -5.25
CA ASP A 119 -10.99 17.84 -4.48
C ASP A 119 -10.69 19.08 -5.31
N GLY A 120 -11.75 19.84 -5.61
CA GLY A 120 -11.68 21.05 -6.42
C GLY A 120 -11.03 22.26 -5.72
N ASN A 121 -10.78 22.17 -4.42
CA ASN A 121 -10.11 23.25 -3.66
C ASN A 121 -8.59 23.23 -3.82
N TYR A 122 -8.05 22.19 -4.45
CA TYR A 122 -6.63 21.94 -4.64
C TYR A 122 -6.34 21.71 -6.12
N SER A 123 -5.06 21.78 -6.48
CA SER A 123 -4.54 21.60 -7.82
C SER A 123 -3.35 20.65 -7.82
N MET A 124 -3.13 19.98 -8.95
CA MET A 124 -1.89 19.25 -9.19
C MET A 124 -0.71 20.23 -9.27
N LEU A 125 0.41 19.91 -8.63
CA LEU A 125 1.61 20.78 -8.72
C LEU A 125 2.27 20.73 -10.09
N THR A 126 2.15 19.61 -10.80
CA THR A 126 2.62 19.50 -12.19
C THR A 126 1.47 19.81 -13.14
N SER A 127 1.63 20.85 -13.95
CA SER A 127 0.65 21.20 -14.99
C SER A 127 0.47 20.05 -15.98
N GLY A 128 -0.78 19.71 -16.31
CA GLY A 128 -1.12 18.63 -17.22
C GLY A 128 -0.87 17.21 -16.68
N ALA A 129 -0.56 17.05 -15.38
CA ALA A 129 -0.35 15.75 -14.76
C ALA A 129 -1.63 15.08 -14.24
N GLY A 130 -2.79 15.73 -14.42
CA GLY A 130 -4.10 15.17 -14.11
C GLY A 130 -4.47 13.97 -15.00
N VAL A 131 -5.73 13.55 -14.89
CA VAL A 131 -6.23 12.39 -15.64
C VAL A 131 -6.42 12.79 -17.11
N ASP A 132 -5.69 12.15 -18.02
CA ASP A 132 -5.94 12.26 -19.46
C ASP A 132 -7.14 11.39 -19.84
N GLN A 133 -8.28 12.03 -20.06
CA GLN A 133 -9.56 11.38 -20.39
C GLN A 133 -9.51 10.53 -21.67
N SER A 134 -8.58 10.83 -22.59
CA SER A 134 -8.48 10.14 -23.88
C SER A 134 -7.72 8.81 -23.79
N THR A 135 -6.85 8.67 -22.79
CA THR A 135 -5.96 7.50 -22.63
C THR A 135 -6.14 6.77 -21.30
N GLU A 136 -6.86 7.36 -20.33
CA GLU A 136 -7.17 6.74 -19.05
C GLU A 136 -7.98 5.47 -19.25
N ILE A 137 -7.57 4.35 -18.66
CA ILE A 137 -8.24 3.05 -18.74
C ILE A 137 -8.95 2.68 -17.44
N ASP A 138 -8.60 3.30 -16.32
CA ASP A 138 -9.27 3.13 -15.04
C ASP A 138 -10.59 3.92 -15.06
N PRO A 139 -11.76 3.25 -15.10
CA PRO A 139 -13.05 3.93 -15.15
C PRO A 139 -13.32 4.80 -13.91
N THR A 140 -12.68 4.49 -12.77
CA THR A 140 -12.84 5.26 -11.54
C THR A 140 -12.10 6.59 -11.64
N GLN A 141 -10.86 6.61 -12.13
CA GLN A 141 -10.11 7.84 -12.39
C GLN A 141 -10.72 8.66 -13.52
N ARG A 142 -11.26 8.01 -14.57
CA ARG A 142 -11.95 8.69 -15.68
C ARG A 142 -13.20 9.45 -15.22
N THR A 143 -13.80 9.06 -14.09
CA THR A 143 -14.94 9.77 -13.51
C THR A 143 -14.56 11.15 -12.95
N ALA A 144 -13.28 11.36 -12.64
CA ALA A 144 -12.82 12.62 -12.08
C ALA A 144 -13.06 13.77 -13.06
N LYS A 145 -13.68 14.86 -12.57
CA LYS A 145 -13.93 16.08 -13.37
C LYS A 145 -12.93 17.20 -13.09
N GLN A 146 -12.12 17.02 -12.06
CA GLN A 146 -11.14 17.99 -11.57
C GLN A 146 -9.82 17.27 -11.32
N ASP A 147 -8.73 18.02 -11.44
CA ASP A 147 -7.37 17.48 -11.28
C ASP A 147 -6.94 17.41 -9.81
N GLY A 148 -7.44 18.30 -8.95
CA GLY A 148 -7.08 18.37 -7.54
C GLY A 148 -7.34 17.09 -6.77
N ARG A 149 -6.45 16.80 -5.80
CA ARG A 149 -6.47 15.57 -4.99
C ARG A 149 -6.21 15.86 -3.51
N SER A 150 -7.01 15.31 -2.61
CA SER A 150 -6.84 15.48 -1.16
C SER A 150 -7.45 14.31 -0.37
N PRO A 151 -7.09 14.15 0.93
CA PRO A 151 -7.69 13.18 1.83
C PRO A 151 -8.98 13.70 2.49
N ASN A 152 -9.44 14.91 2.19
CA ASN A 152 -10.56 15.58 2.89
C ASN A 152 -11.86 14.77 2.98
N PRO A 153 -12.21 13.88 2.02
CA PRO A 153 -13.41 13.06 2.18
C PRO A 153 -13.30 11.96 3.26
N ILE A 154 -12.11 11.72 3.84
CA ILE A 154 -11.93 10.76 4.95
C ILE A 154 -12.44 11.42 6.23
N LEU A 155 -13.43 10.80 6.88
CA LEU A 155 -14.15 11.44 8.00
C LEU A 155 -13.47 11.31 9.38
N VAL A 156 -12.41 10.51 9.47
CA VAL A 156 -11.74 10.16 10.72
C VAL A 156 -10.22 10.22 10.57
N SER A 157 -9.51 10.29 11.69
CA SER A 157 -8.05 10.22 11.68
C SER A 157 -7.56 8.83 11.25
N THR A 158 -6.42 8.83 10.58
CA THR A 158 -5.63 7.64 10.24
C THR A 158 -4.56 7.37 11.29
N PHE A 159 -3.92 6.20 11.23
CA PHE A 159 -2.70 5.90 11.99
C PHE A 159 -1.61 6.96 11.79
N SER A 160 -1.47 7.45 10.55
CA SER A 160 -0.57 8.57 10.22
C SER A 160 -0.91 9.83 11.02
N ASP A 161 -2.19 10.22 11.02
CA ASP A 161 -2.67 11.41 11.73
C ASP A 161 -2.42 11.27 13.24
N GLU A 162 -2.75 10.12 13.83
CA GLU A 162 -2.55 9.85 15.25
C GLU A 162 -1.06 9.79 15.63
N LEU A 163 -0.21 9.22 14.77
CA LEU A 163 1.23 9.23 14.96
C LEU A 163 1.76 10.68 14.99
N THR A 164 1.34 11.50 14.03
CA THR A 164 1.68 12.93 13.99
C THR A 164 1.21 13.66 15.26
N VAL A 165 -0.03 13.44 15.71
CA VAL A 165 -0.58 14.07 16.92
C VAL A 165 0.19 13.64 18.17
N SER A 166 0.55 12.35 18.29
CA SER A 166 1.19 11.77 19.47
C SER A 166 2.52 12.42 19.85
N ASN A 167 3.21 13.04 18.90
CA ASN A 167 4.51 13.69 19.11
C ASN A 167 4.57 15.13 18.60
N SER A 168 3.40 15.77 18.42
CA SER A 168 3.30 17.17 18.01
C SER A 168 3.97 17.48 16.67
N GLY A 169 3.79 16.61 15.66
CA GLY A 169 4.27 16.86 14.30
C GLY A 169 5.74 16.54 14.05
N LYS A 170 6.41 15.84 14.96
CA LYS A 170 7.83 15.48 14.79
C LYS A 170 8.03 14.31 13.84
N SER A 171 7.08 13.38 13.78
CA SER A 171 7.14 12.25 12.84
C SER A 171 7.07 12.71 11.41
N LYS A 172 7.94 12.15 10.59
CA LYS A 172 7.84 12.24 9.14
C LYS A 172 6.91 11.15 8.63
N VAL A 173 5.94 11.55 7.82
CA VAL A 173 4.92 10.64 7.31
C VAL A 173 4.75 10.78 5.81
N PHE A 174 4.94 9.67 5.10
CA PHE A 174 4.90 9.63 3.65
C PHE A 174 4.12 8.44 3.12
N SER A 175 3.47 8.61 1.96
CA SER A 175 2.93 7.50 1.19
C SER A 175 3.18 7.62 -0.31
N VAL A 176 3.43 6.48 -0.96
CA VAL A 176 3.74 6.37 -2.38
C VAL A 176 2.92 5.25 -3.03
N SER A 177 2.38 5.50 -4.22
CA SER A 177 1.69 4.48 -5.03
C SER A 177 1.64 4.86 -6.50
N VAL A 178 1.38 3.92 -7.41
CA VAL A 178 0.98 4.29 -8.78
C VAL A 178 -0.42 4.93 -8.83
N LYS A 179 -1.27 4.68 -7.82
CA LYS A 179 -2.62 5.26 -7.72
C LYS A 179 -2.64 6.39 -6.70
N ASP A 180 -3.23 7.53 -7.06
CA ASP A 180 -3.50 8.63 -6.12
C ASP A 180 -4.26 8.16 -4.88
N ARG A 181 -5.39 7.46 -5.05
CA ARG A 181 -6.18 6.88 -3.95
C ARG A 181 -5.42 5.85 -3.10
N GLY A 182 -4.41 5.19 -3.67
CA GLY A 182 -3.54 4.24 -2.95
C GLY A 182 -2.53 4.92 -2.05
N ALA A 183 -2.04 6.11 -2.42
CA ALA A 183 -1.11 6.90 -1.63
C ALA A 183 -1.84 7.81 -0.61
N ILE A 184 -2.83 8.57 -1.07
CA ILE A 184 -3.53 9.60 -0.28
C ILE A 184 -4.21 9.00 0.96
N SER A 185 -4.86 7.86 0.79
CA SER A 185 -5.56 7.16 1.89
C SER A 185 -4.65 6.74 3.02
N LEU A 186 -3.43 6.27 2.70
CA LEU A 186 -2.45 5.81 3.67
C LEU A 186 -1.64 6.95 4.28
N ALA A 187 -1.47 8.07 3.55
CA ALA A 187 -0.87 9.29 4.09
C ALA A 187 -1.77 10.01 5.10
N GLY A 188 -3.09 9.90 4.96
CA GLY A 188 -4.03 10.64 5.80
C GLY A 188 -3.94 12.15 5.62
N HIS A 189 -4.45 12.90 6.58
CA HIS A 189 -4.54 14.37 6.54
C HIS A 189 -3.20 15.05 6.82
N THR A 190 -2.36 14.46 7.67
CA THR A 190 -1.10 15.07 8.12
C THR A 190 0.11 14.64 7.28
N GLY A 191 0.02 13.50 6.61
CA GLY A 191 1.10 12.92 5.82
C GLY A 191 1.33 13.63 4.49
N LYS A 192 2.31 13.12 3.73
CA LYS A 192 2.65 13.58 2.38
C LYS A 192 2.48 12.43 1.38
N ALA A 193 1.67 12.63 0.33
CA ALA A 193 1.41 11.61 -0.68
C ALA A 193 2.05 11.94 -2.02
N PHE A 194 2.64 10.92 -2.67
CA PHE A 194 3.11 10.98 -4.04
C PHE A 194 2.48 9.85 -4.86
N TRP A 195 2.08 10.15 -6.09
CA TRP A 195 1.55 9.13 -7.00
C TRP A 195 2.04 9.30 -8.43
N PHE A 196 1.95 8.22 -9.21
CA PHE A 196 2.42 8.24 -10.60
C PHE A 196 1.38 8.87 -11.53
N SER A 197 1.77 9.91 -12.26
CA SER A 197 0.96 10.47 -13.36
C SER A 197 1.27 9.75 -14.66
N LYS A 198 0.26 9.08 -15.23
CA LYS A 198 0.37 8.49 -16.56
C LYS A 198 0.53 9.56 -17.65
N ALA A 199 -0.05 10.74 -17.47
CA ALA A 199 0.01 11.83 -18.45
C ALA A 199 1.44 12.36 -18.63
N THR A 200 2.21 12.50 -17.55
CA THR A 200 3.58 13.05 -17.60
C THR A 200 4.69 12.02 -17.40
N SER A 201 4.35 10.78 -17.00
CA SER A 201 5.31 9.75 -16.58
C SER A 201 6.22 10.20 -15.44
N GLU A 202 5.64 10.87 -14.44
CA GLU A 202 6.34 11.45 -13.30
C GLU A 202 5.62 11.08 -12.00
N PHE A 203 6.36 11.07 -10.89
CA PHE A 203 5.72 11.11 -9.58
C PHE A 203 5.31 12.54 -9.24
N VAL A 204 4.06 12.69 -8.84
CA VAL A 204 3.40 13.97 -8.65
C VAL A 204 2.69 14.04 -7.31
N THR A 205 2.30 15.24 -6.93
CA THR A 205 1.49 15.53 -5.73
C THR A 205 0.56 16.72 -6.00
N SER A 206 -0.24 17.11 -5.01
CA SER A 206 -1.11 18.28 -5.05
C SER A 206 -0.66 19.38 -4.09
N ASP A 207 -1.18 20.59 -4.30
CA ASP A 207 -0.96 21.74 -3.42
C ASP A 207 -1.61 21.61 -2.03
N TYR A 208 -2.37 20.54 -1.78
CA TYR A 208 -2.71 20.10 -0.43
C TYR A 208 -1.45 19.77 0.39
N TYR A 209 -0.49 19.06 -0.23
CA TYR A 209 0.67 18.53 0.47
C TYR A 209 1.87 19.48 0.45
N TYR A 210 2.07 20.19 -0.65
CA TYR A 210 3.26 20.99 -0.91
C TYR A 210 2.91 22.25 -1.69
N SER A 211 3.50 23.40 -1.36
CA SER A 211 3.44 24.58 -2.24
C SER A 211 4.39 24.44 -3.44
N GLU A 212 5.48 23.71 -3.27
CA GLU A 212 6.48 23.40 -4.28
C GLU A 212 7.09 22.02 -4.03
N TYR A 213 7.52 21.34 -5.09
CA TYR A 213 8.14 20.03 -4.94
C TYR A 213 9.46 20.11 -4.16
N PRO A 214 9.73 19.14 -3.27
CA PRO A 214 11.08 18.92 -2.76
C PRO A 214 12.07 18.75 -3.91
N ILE A 215 13.26 19.32 -3.78
CA ILE A 215 14.30 19.28 -4.84
C ILE A 215 14.61 17.84 -5.28
N TRP A 216 14.59 16.88 -4.35
CA TRP A 216 14.88 15.49 -4.68
C TRP A 216 13.81 14.85 -5.57
N VAL A 217 12.54 15.27 -5.46
CA VAL A 217 11.44 14.81 -6.33
C VAL A 217 11.66 15.31 -7.75
N ASN A 218 11.99 16.60 -7.91
CA ASN A 218 12.34 17.17 -9.22
C ASN A 218 13.51 16.44 -9.85
N ARG A 219 14.60 16.22 -9.10
CA ARG A 219 15.76 15.45 -9.57
C ARG A 219 15.42 14.00 -9.91
N TRP A 220 14.48 13.37 -9.21
CA TRP A 220 14.03 12.03 -9.55
C TRP A 220 13.27 12.02 -10.88
N ASN A 221 12.32 12.95 -11.07
CA ASN A 221 11.55 13.09 -12.30
C ASN A 221 12.45 13.45 -13.51
N GLU A 222 13.46 14.28 -13.32
CA GLU A 222 14.47 14.63 -14.34
C GLU A 222 15.28 13.42 -14.84
N LYS A 223 15.45 12.38 -14.02
CA LYS A 223 16.12 11.13 -14.46
C LYS A 223 15.29 10.34 -15.47
N LYS A 224 14.00 10.67 -15.62
CA LYS A 224 13.06 9.99 -16.52
C LYS A 224 13.15 8.47 -16.39
N ILE A 225 13.11 7.96 -15.15
CA ILE A 225 13.20 6.53 -14.84
C ILE A 225 12.26 5.69 -15.71
N PRO A 226 10.98 6.08 -15.94
CA PRO A 226 10.09 5.32 -16.82
C PRO A 226 10.60 5.17 -18.26
N ALA A 227 11.39 6.12 -18.79
CA ALA A 227 11.92 6.04 -20.16
C ALA A 227 12.95 4.92 -20.34
N ARG A 228 13.50 4.35 -19.26
CA ARG A 228 14.43 3.22 -19.32
C ARG A 228 13.78 1.95 -19.88
N TYR A 229 12.48 1.78 -19.68
CA TYR A 229 11.69 0.66 -20.19
C TYR A 229 11.33 0.80 -21.69
N SER A 230 11.76 1.89 -22.35
CA SER A 230 11.41 2.19 -23.73
C SER A 230 11.91 1.10 -24.65
N LYS A 231 11.02 0.55 -25.48
CA LYS A 231 11.27 -0.58 -26.39
C LYS A 231 11.66 -1.88 -25.68
N GLN A 232 11.50 -1.97 -24.37
CA GLN A 232 11.57 -3.23 -23.64
C GLN A 232 10.20 -3.94 -23.65
N ARG A 233 10.12 -5.07 -22.97
CA ARG A 233 8.92 -5.89 -22.84
C ARG A 233 8.92 -6.60 -21.49
N TRP A 234 7.74 -6.99 -21.03
CA TRP A 234 7.56 -7.92 -19.93
C TRP A 234 7.61 -9.36 -20.45
N ASP A 235 8.63 -10.10 -20.02
CA ASP A 235 8.81 -11.53 -20.29
C ASP A 235 8.47 -12.38 -19.05
N LEU A 236 8.24 -13.67 -19.24
CA LEU A 236 8.12 -14.63 -18.14
C LEU A 236 9.44 -14.66 -17.33
N SER A 237 9.33 -14.58 -16.01
CA SER A 237 10.49 -14.64 -15.10
C SER A 237 10.98 -16.06 -14.86
N LEU A 238 10.11 -17.06 -15.05
CA LEU A 238 10.43 -18.49 -14.97
C LEU A 238 10.18 -19.18 -16.33
N PRO A 239 10.71 -20.40 -16.52
CA PRO A 239 10.28 -21.27 -17.61
C PRO A 239 8.77 -21.48 -17.61
N ARG A 240 8.14 -21.53 -18.79
CA ARG A 240 6.66 -21.59 -18.93
C ARG A 240 6.03 -22.78 -18.22
N ASP A 241 6.71 -23.92 -18.15
CA ASP A 241 6.26 -25.15 -17.49
C ASP A 241 6.22 -25.03 -15.94
N GLN A 242 6.83 -23.99 -15.36
CA GLN A 242 6.72 -23.67 -13.93
C GLN A 242 5.45 -22.87 -13.60
N TYR A 243 4.74 -22.35 -14.61
CA TYR A 243 3.46 -21.67 -14.41
C TYR A 243 2.34 -22.70 -14.45
N THR A 244 1.83 -23.06 -13.27
CA THR A 244 0.86 -24.16 -13.09
C THR A 244 -0.59 -23.78 -13.42
N LEU A 245 -0.87 -22.50 -13.67
CA LEU A 245 -2.20 -22.07 -14.09
C LEU A 245 -2.31 -22.17 -15.60
N GLU A 246 -3.19 -23.05 -16.06
CA GLU A 246 -3.52 -23.16 -17.48
C GLU A 246 -4.61 -22.15 -17.84
N GLU A 247 -4.29 -21.25 -18.77
CA GLU A 247 -5.26 -20.31 -19.32
C GLU A 247 -6.32 -21.06 -20.14
N VAL A 248 -7.59 -20.97 -19.71
CA VAL A 248 -8.69 -21.68 -20.38
C VAL A 248 -9.23 -20.92 -21.61
N SER A 249 -9.18 -19.58 -21.62
CA SER A 249 -9.59 -18.75 -22.77
C SER A 249 -8.95 -17.35 -22.70
N GLN A 250 -8.66 -16.77 -23.88
CA GLN A 250 -8.09 -15.43 -24.05
C GLN A 250 -9.12 -14.38 -24.51
N ASP A 251 -10.37 -14.79 -24.75
CA ASP A 251 -11.41 -13.92 -25.31
C ASP A 251 -11.84 -12.81 -24.35
N GLN A 252 -11.68 -13.06 -23.04
CA GLN A 252 -12.03 -12.13 -21.96
C GLN A 252 -10.93 -11.08 -21.70
N LYS A 253 -9.71 -11.26 -22.25
CA LYS A 253 -8.58 -10.35 -22.01
C LYS A 253 -8.74 -9.08 -22.83
N PHE A 254 -8.51 -7.93 -22.20
CA PHE A 254 -8.58 -6.65 -22.88
C PHE A 254 -7.36 -6.47 -23.81
N ASP A 255 -7.58 -5.96 -25.02
CA ASP A 255 -6.49 -5.52 -25.90
C ASP A 255 -6.18 -4.05 -25.62
N LEU A 256 -5.09 -3.80 -24.89
CA LEU A 256 -4.63 -2.46 -24.56
C LEU A 256 -3.72 -1.94 -25.68
N ALA A 257 -4.33 -1.62 -26.82
CA ALA A 257 -3.68 -0.89 -27.92
C ALA A 257 -2.29 -1.44 -28.30
N GLY A 258 -2.17 -2.76 -28.48
CA GLY A 258 -0.91 -3.42 -28.83
C GLY A 258 -0.10 -3.94 -27.65
N PHE A 259 -0.58 -3.75 -26.41
CA PHE A 259 -0.13 -4.54 -25.26
C PHE A 259 -0.71 -5.95 -25.42
N GLN A 260 0.15 -6.91 -25.76
CA GLN A 260 -0.29 -8.25 -26.16
C GLN A 260 -1.09 -8.93 -25.04
N ARG A 261 -2.01 -9.83 -25.41
CA ARG A 261 -2.78 -10.64 -24.43
C ARG A 261 -1.97 -11.81 -23.85
N THR A 262 -0.83 -12.09 -24.46
CA THR A 262 0.07 -13.20 -24.11
C THR A 262 1.51 -12.70 -24.07
N PHE A 263 2.33 -13.43 -23.33
CA PHE A 263 3.75 -13.14 -23.27
C PHE A 263 4.45 -13.32 -24.63
N PRO A 264 5.39 -12.42 -24.98
CA PRO A 264 5.82 -11.27 -24.17
C PRO A 264 4.94 -10.01 -24.37
N HIS A 265 4.76 -9.20 -23.32
CA HIS A 265 3.99 -7.95 -23.40
C HIS A 265 4.90 -6.76 -23.72
N PRO A 266 4.87 -6.19 -24.94
CA PRO A 266 5.77 -5.11 -25.32
C PRO A 266 5.34 -3.77 -24.71
N TYR A 267 6.26 -3.01 -24.12
CA TYR A 267 5.95 -1.66 -23.64
C TYR A 267 5.90 -0.64 -24.78
N GLY A 268 6.57 -0.92 -25.89
CA GLY A 268 6.68 0.03 -27.01
C GLY A 268 7.64 1.20 -26.71
N PRO A 269 7.79 2.16 -27.64
CA PRO A 269 8.64 3.32 -27.42
C PRO A 269 8.02 4.28 -26.39
N ALA A 270 8.84 4.97 -25.60
CA ALA A 270 8.37 5.96 -24.63
C ALA A 270 7.54 7.12 -25.22
N SER A 271 7.58 7.32 -26.54
CA SER A 271 6.74 8.30 -27.25
C SER A 271 5.32 7.80 -27.52
N TYR A 272 5.00 6.54 -27.20
CA TYR A 272 3.68 5.98 -27.44
C TYR A 272 2.68 6.46 -26.38
N GLN A 273 1.47 6.84 -26.79
CA GLN A 273 0.49 7.49 -25.91
C GLN A 273 0.04 6.61 -24.72
N TYR A 274 0.04 5.29 -24.87
CA TYR A 274 -0.29 4.35 -23.79
C TYR A 274 0.94 3.80 -23.07
N TYR A 275 2.15 4.31 -23.36
CA TYR A 275 3.39 3.77 -22.80
C TYR A 275 3.38 3.74 -21.27
N SER A 276 3.08 4.87 -20.64
CA SER A 276 2.99 4.97 -19.18
C SER A 276 1.90 4.08 -18.59
N THR A 277 0.75 3.99 -19.27
CA THR A 277 -0.32 3.05 -18.90
C THR A 277 0.20 1.61 -18.95
N MET A 278 0.85 1.17 -20.03
CA MET A 278 1.42 -0.17 -20.15
C MET A 278 2.42 -0.49 -19.03
N LEU A 279 3.24 0.49 -18.60
CA LEU A 279 4.12 0.32 -17.44
C LEU A 279 3.31 0.07 -16.15
N THR A 280 2.26 0.86 -15.90
CA THR A 280 1.41 0.69 -14.70
C THR A 280 0.62 -0.63 -14.69
N VAL A 281 0.35 -1.23 -15.84
CA VAL A 281 -0.31 -2.56 -15.99
C VAL A 281 0.72 -3.68 -16.16
N SER A 282 1.85 -3.59 -15.46
CA SER A 282 2.93 -4.56 -15.48
C SER A 282 3.78 -4.45 -14.22
N PRO A 283 4.70 -5.40 -13.94
CA PRO A 283 5.64 -5.28 -12.82
C PRO A 283 6.46 -3.99 -12.82
N ALA A 284 6.68 -3.37 -13.99
CA ALA A 284 7.45 -2.12 -14.09
C ALA A 284 6.85 -0.98 -13.26
N GLY A 285 5.52 -0.89 -13.12
CA GLY A 285 4.88 0.14 -12.30
C GLY A 285 5.22 0.02 -10.82
N ASP A 286 5.25 -1.20 -10.29
CA ASP A 286 5.66 -1.47 -8.92
C ASP A 286 7.18 -1.30 -8.73
N GLU A 287 8.01 -1.67 -9.72
CA GLU A 287 9.46 -1.40 -9.71
C GLU A 287 9.78 0.10 -9.68
N ILE A 288 9.06 0.89 -10.50
CA ILE A 288 9.17 2.36 -10.53
C ILE A 288 8.74 2.95 -9.17
N THR A 289 7.68 2.42 -8.57
CA THR A 289 7.20 2.83 -7.24
C THR A 289 8.21 2.51 -6.15
N ALA A 290 8.82 1.32 -6.19
CA ALA A 290 9.85 0.91 -5.25
C ALA A 290 11.11 1.78 -5.35
N ASP A 291 11.53 2.15 -6.57
CA ASP A 291 12.66 3.07 -6.78
C ASP A 291 12.38 4.45 -6.17
N PHE A 292 11.20 5.03 -6.44
CA PHE A 292 10.81 6.32 -5.86
C PHE A 292 10.73 6.26 -4.33
N ALA A 293 10.07 5.24 -3.77
CA ALA A 293 9.96 5.06 -2.32
C ALA A 293 11.33 4.85 -1.64
N SER A 294 12.25 4.14 -2.31
CA SER A 294 13.61 3.95 -1.81
C SER A 294 14.41 5.25 -1.78
N ILE A 295 14.26 6.09 -2.81
CA ILE A 295 14.88 7.42 -2.84
C ILE A 295 14.24 8.32 -1.78
N LEU A 296 12.92 8.32 -1.64
CA LEU A 296 12.21 9.06 -0.58
C LEU A 296 12.76 8.68 0.81
N LEU A 297 12.82 7.38 1.10
CA LEU A 297 13.33 6.86 2.37
C LEU A 297 14.72 7.43 2.71
N GLN A 298 15.61 7.47 1.71
CA GLN A 298 16.98 7.98 1.87
C GLN A 298 17.03 9.51 2.01
N GLN A 299 16.31 10.24 1.16
CA GLN A 299 16.35 11.70 1.11
C GLN A 299 15.67 12.33 2.33
N GLU A 300 14.57 11.74 2.78
CA GLU A 300 13.85 12.17 3.98
C GLU A 300 14.45 11.59 5.27
N GLN A 301 15.45 10.71 5.17
CA GLN A 301 16.14 10.09 6.31
C GLN A 301 15.18 9.43 7.30
N LEU A 302 14.15 8.74 6.81
CA LEU A 302 13.13 8.17 7.69
C LEU A 302 13.74 7.11 8.60
N GLY A 303 13.34 7.12 9.87
CA GLY A 303 13.86 6.23 10.90
C GLY A 303 15.27 6.54 11.37
N LYS A 304 15.84 7.69 11.01
CA LYS A 304 17.12 8.18 11.55
C LYS A 304 16.94 9.15 12.72
N GLY A 305 15.70 9.56 13.01
CA GLY A 305 15.37 10.51 14.06
C GLY A 305 15.14 9.92 15.46
N GLU A 306 14.68 10.78 16.36
CA GLU A 306 14.35 10.41 17.74
C GLU A 306 12.99 9.70 17.84
N VAL A 307 12.02 10.17 17.07
CA VAL A 307 10.64 9.64 17.02
C VAL A 307 10.46 8.59 15.92
N THR A 308 9.38 7.83 16.00
CA THR A 308 8.96 6.90 14.95
C THR A 308 8.47 7.65 13.71
N ASP A 309 9.05 7.36 12.55
CA ASP A 309 8.54 7.81 11.25
C ASP A 309 7.61 6.76 10.63
N TYR A 310 6.85 7.15 9.60
CA TYR A 310 5.96 6.26 8.88
C TYR A 310 6.12 6.40 7.36
N LEU A 311 6.29 5.27 6.69
CA LEU A 311 6.29 5.17 5.23
C LEU A 311 5.28 4.10 4.81
N ALA A 312 4.32 4.49 3.97
CA ALA A 312 3.36 3.57 3.37
C ALA A 312 3.60 3.45 1.86
N VAL A 313 3.81 2.23 1.36
CA VAL A 313 3.99 1.96 -0.07
C VAL A 313 2.86 1.06 -0.54
N SER A 314 2.02 1.56 -1.45
CA SER A 314 0.97 0.77 -2.09
C SER A 314 1.39 0.39 -3.51
N PHE A 315 1.71 -0.89 -3.68
CA PHE A 315 2.00 -1.53 -4.96
C PHE A 315 0.68 -1.89 -5.63
N SER A 316 0.32 -1.20 -6.72
CA SER A 316 -1.00 -1.33 -7.33
C SER A 316 -1.00 -1.86 -8.76
N SER A 317 0.17 -2.19 -9.31
CA SER A 317 0.22 -2.78 -10.65
C SER A 317 -0.40 -4.18 -10.69
N ASN A 318 -0.30 -4.96 -9.61
CA ASN A 318 -0.98 -6.25 -9.51
C ASN A 318 -2.50 -6.14 -9.73
N ASP A 319 -3.17 -5.18 -9.12
CA ASP A 319 -4.61 -4.95 -9.33
C ASP A 319 -4.95 -4.63 -10.79
N TYR A 320 -4.16 -3.77 -11.44
CA TYR A 320 -4.35 -3.49 -12.87
C TYR A 320 -4.14 -4.73 -13.74
N VAL A 321 -3.10 -5.53 -13.46
CA VAL A 321 -2.82 -6.79 -14.16
C VAL A 321 -4.00 -7.76 -14.01
N LEU A 322 -4.55 -7.89 -12.80
CA LEU A 322 -5.72 -8.73 -12.53
C LEU A 322 -6.96 -8.25 -13.27
N HIS A 323 -7.20 -6.94 -13.34
CA HIS A 323 -8.31 -6.38 -14.12
C HIS A 323 -8.14 -6.62 -15.62
N LEU A 324 -6.91 -6.61 -16.14
CA LEU A 324 -6.64 -6.76 -17.56
C LEU A 324 -6.67 -8.22 -18.03
N TYR A 325 -6.12 -9.13 -17.22
CA TYR A 325 -5.86 -10.51 -17.60
C TYR A 325 -6.63 -11.55 -16.80
N GLY A 326 -7.16 -11.19 -15.63
CA GLY A 326 -7.84 -12.08 -14.70
C GLY A 326 -6.89 -12.72 -13.67
N PRO A 327 -7.44 -13.35 -12.62
CA PRO A 327 -6.66 -13.93 -11.52
C PRO A 327 -6.01 -15.29 -11.84
N SER A 328 -6.08 -15.74 -13.09
CA SER A 328 -5.55 -17.05 -13.49
C SER A 328 -4.79 -17.05 -14.82
N SER A 329 -4.37 -15.86 -15.25
CA SER A 329 -3.47 -15.64 -16.40
C SER A 329 -2.01 -15.73 -16.03
#